data_AF-A0A9P7EE53-F1
#
_entry.id   AF-A0A9P7EE53-F1
#
_cell.length_a   1.000
_cell.length_b   1.000
_cell.length_c   1.000
_cell.angle_alpha   90.00
_cell.angle_beta   90.00
_cell.angle_gamma   90.00
#
_symmetry.space_group_name_H-M   'P 1'
#
loop_
_entity.id
_entity.type
_entity.pdbx_description
1 polymer ?
#
loop_
_entity_poly.entity_id
_entity_poly.type
_entity_poly.pdbx_seq_one_letter_code
_entity_poly.pdbx_strand_id
1 'polypeptide(L)' 'MHVTWLKNQTATHVLDNKTPYQMLYKKVPNLKHLPVWGCHVKVHSMNGSKLDMHTIDGRWMGFDRNSNGH' A
#
# COMPACT_ATOMS: atom_id res chain seq x y z
N MET A 1 -3.67 2.08 -10.85
CA MET A 1 -3.79 0.62 -10.62
C MET A 1 -3.97 0.25 -9.15
N HIS A 2 -3.25 0.86 -8.19
CA HIS A 2 -3.34 0.53 -6.75
C HIS A 2 -4.73 0.64 -6.11
N VAL A 3 -5.49 1.69 -6.43
CA VAL A 3 -6.81 1.93 -5.81
C VAL A 3 -7.82 0.83 -6.15
N THR A 4 -7.79 0.32 -7.39
CA THR A 4 -8.68 -0.77 -7.82
C THR A 4 -8.35 -2.06 -7.10
N TRP A 5 -7.06 -2.39 -6.98
CA TRP A 5 -6.62 -3.55 -6.20
C TRP A 5 -7.08 -3.42 -4.75
N LEU A 6 -6.80 -2.28 -4.10
CA LEU A 6 -7.18 -2.05 -2.71
C LEU A 6 -8.69 -2.19 -2.51
N LYS A 7 -9.51 -1.60 -3.39
CA LYS A 7 -10.97 -1.70 -3.33
C LYS A 7 -11.47 -3.15 -3.41
N ASN A 8 -10.79 -4.01 -4.18
CA ASN A 8 -11.13 -5.44 -4.25
C ASN A 8 -10.71 -6.23 -3.01
N GLN A 9 -9.73 -5.72 -2.25
CA GLN A 9 -9.24 -6.29 -1.00
C GLN A 9 -9.93 -5.75 0.25
N THR A 10 -10.66 -4.63 0.16
CA THR A 10 -11.37 -4.03 1.29
C THR A 10 -12.78 -4.58 1.42
N ALA A 11 -13.24 -4.75 2.66
CA ALA A 11 -14.61 -5.15 2.94
C ALA A 11 -15.60 -4.11 2.41
N THR A 12 -16.72 -4.58 1.86
CA THR A 12 -17.81 -3.71 1.41
C THR A 12 -19.13 -4.12 2.06
N HIS A 13 -19.90 -3.13 2.51
CA HIS A 13 -21.16 -3.37 3.23
C HIS A 13 -22.18 -4.16 2.38
N VAL A 14 -22.23 -3.89 1.08
CA VAL A 14 -23.12 -4.58 0.12
C VAL A 14 -22.84 -6.08 0.05
N LEU A 15 -21.62 -6.52 0.40
CA LEU A 15 -21.22 -7.92 0.40
C LEU A 15 -21.19 -8.51 1.82
N ASP A 16 -22.00 -7.99 2.75
CA ASP A 16 -22.04 -8.46 4.14
C ASP A 16 -20.65 -8.40 4.79
N ASN A 17 -19.97 -7.26 4.63
CA ASN A 17 -18.59 -7.01 5.08
C ASN A 17 -17.53 -7.96 4.52
N LYS A 18 -17.82 -8.70 3.44
CA LYS A 18 -16.83 -9.48 2.68
C LYS A 18 -16.15 -8.61 1.64
N THR A 19 -14.99 -9.07 1.19
CA THR A 19 -14.21 -8.42 0.11
C THR A 19 -14.66 -8.95 -1.25
N PRO A 20 -14.64 -8.14 -2.32
CA PRO A 20 -14.85 -8.64 -3.69
C PRO A 20 -13.91 -9.80 -4.06
N TYR A 21 -12.66 -9.76 -3.62
CA TYR A 21 -11.69 -10.85 -3.80
C TYR A 21 -12.17 -12.15 -3.15
N GLN A 22 -12.67 -12.11 -1.91
CA GLN A 22 -13.25 -13.29 -1.25
C GLN A 22 -14.46 -13.83 -2.00
N MET A 23 -15.31 -12.96 -2.53
CA MET A 23 -16.51 -13.39 -3.25
C MET A 23 -16.17 -14.13 -4.54
N LEU A 24 -15.14 -13.67 -5.25
CA LEU A 24 -14.68 -14.25 -6.50
C LEU A 24 -13.88 -15.54 -6.31
N TYR A 25 -12.89 -15.53 -5.41
CA TYR A 25 -11.94 -16.65 -5.25
C TYR A 25 -12.28 -17.60 -4.09
N LYS A 26 -13.34 -17.30 -3.31
CA LYS A 26 -13.72 -18.05 -2.09
C LYS A 26 -12.58 -18.19 -1.09
N LYS A 27 -11.65 -17.23 -1.08
CA LYS A 27 -10.44 -17.20 -0.25
C LYS A 27 -10.21 -15.80 0.32
N VAL A 28 -9.74 -15.73 1.56
CA VAL A 28 -9.34 -14.47 2.20
C VAL A 28 -8.14 -13.86 1.46
N PRO A 29 -8.14 -12.55 1.16
CA PRO A 29 -7.01 -11.92 0.50
C PRO A 29 -5.76 -11.95 1.37
N ASN A 30 -4.61 -12.20 0.74
CA ASN A 30 -3.33 -12.11 1.42
C ASN A 30 -2.83 -10.66 1.41
N LEU A 31 -2.83 -10.02 2.58
CA LEU A 31 -2.38 -8.64 2.76
C LEU A 31 -0.97 -8.52 3.37
N LYS A 32 -0.22 -9.62 3.49
CA LYS A 32 1.11 -9.63 4.15
C LYS A 32 2.12 -8.65 3.53
N HIS A 33 1.93 -8.29 2.26
CA HIS A 33 2.82 -7.36 1.55
C HIS A 33 2.39 -5.89 1.66
N LEU A 34 1.25 -5.62 2.29
CA LEU A 34 0.80 -4.24 2.52
C LEU A 34 1.38 -3.76 3.85
N PRO A 35 2.13 -2.64 3.86
CA PRO A 35 2.60 -2.08 5.12
C PRO A 35 1.40 -1.60 5.95
N VAL A 36 1.51 -1.76 7.27
CA VAL A 36 0.50 -1.27 8.21
C VAL A 36 0.40 0.24 8.10
N TRP A 37 -0.82 0.77 8.07
CA TRP A 37 -1.05 2.21 8.04
C TRP A 37 -0.28 2.92 9.16
N GLY A 38 0.47 3.96 8.81
CA GLY A 38 1.24 4.77 9.74
C GLY A 38 2.52 4.12 10.27
N CYS A 39 2.91 2.93 9.80
CA CYS A 39 4.17 2.32 10.22
C CYS A 39 5.37 3.19 9.81
N HIS A 40 6.47 3.08 10.57
CA HIS A 40 7.71 3.75 10.23
C HIS A 40 8.28 3.19 8.94
N VAL A 41 8.55 4.08 7.99
CA VAL A 41 9.14 3.75 6.69
C VAL A 41 10.29 4.69 6.39
N LYS A 42 11.22 4.20 5.58
CA LYS A 42 12.36 4.94 5.08
C LYS A 42 12.13 5.23 3.60
N VAL A 43 12.05 6.51 3.24
CA VAL A 43 11.79 6.96 1.87
C VAL A 43 13.09 7.47 1.25
N HIS A 44 13.35 7.06 0.02
CA HIS A 44 14.51 7.54 -0.72
C HIS A 44 14.31 9.01 -1.13
N SER A 45 15.27 9.87 -0.79
CA SER A 45 15.28 11.29 -1.16
C SER A 45 16.37 11.58 -2.19
N MET A 46 16.00 12.27 -3.27
CA MET A 46 16.93 12.65 -4.34
C MET A 46 17.60 14.01 -4.11
N ASN A 47 17.33 14.69 -2.98
CA ASN A 47 17.74 16.07 -2.75
C ASN A 47 19.21 16.23 -2.26
N GLY A 48 20.03 15.18 -2.32
CA GLY A 48 21.41 15.16 -1.80
C GLY A 48 22.47 14.89 -2.87
N SER A 49 23.70 15.29 -2.60
CA SER A 49 24.89 14.88 -3.35
C SER A 49 25.20 13.39 -3.10
N LYS A 50 26.08 12.77 -3.91
CA LYS A 50 26.35 11.32 -3.89
C LYS A 50 26.72 10.73 -2.51
N LEU A 51 27.23 11.55 -1.60
CA LEU A 51 27.66 11.13 -0.26
C LEU A 51 26.68 11.53 0.85
N ASP A 52 25.58 12.20 0.51
CA ASP A 52 24.58 12.62 1.47
C ASP A 52 23.62 11.48 1.84
N MET A 53 22.97 11.62 2.99
CA MET A 53 21.97 10.66 3.41
C MET A 53 20.73 10.75 2.51
N HIS A 54 20.54 9.74 1.67
CA HIS A 54 19.42 9.65 0.74
C HIS A 54 18.15 9.05 1.36
N THR A 55 18.02 9.02 2.68
CA THR A 55 16.89 8.37 3.36
C THR A 55 16.24 9.30 4.37
N ILE A 56 14.92 9.45 4.23
CA ILE A 56 14.08 10.23 5.14
C ILE A 56 13.16 9.28 5.89
N ASP A 57 13.10 9.41 7.21
CA ASP A 57 12.11 8.71 8.01
C ASP A 57 10.72 9.33 7.81
N GLY A 58 9.74 8.48 7.60
CA GLY A 58 8.36 8.87 7.37
C GLY A 58 7.37 7.86 7.94
N ARG A 59 6.09 8.13 7.68
CA ARG A 59 4.98 7.23 8.02
C ARG A 59 4.32 6.73 6.74
N TRP A 60 4.01 5.43 6.69
CA TRP A 60 3.32 4.84 5.55
C TRP A 60 1.89 5.37 5.43
N MET A 61 1.60 6.09 4.34
CA MET A 61 0.26 6.59 4.00
C MET A 61 -0.34 5.89 2.77
N GLY A 62 0.34 4.88 2.23
CA GLY A 62 -0.05 4.19 1.01
C GLY A 62 0.82 4.53 -0.19
N PHE A 63 0.44 3.99 -1.35
CA PHE A 63 1.17 4.18 -2.60
C PHE A 63 0.84 5.52 -3.24
N ASP A 64 1.87 6.24 -3.65
CA ASP A 64 1.71 7.41 -4.52
C ASP A 64 1.29 6.96 -5.92
N ARG A 65 0.31 7.64 -6.49
CA ARG A 65 -0.21 7.38 -7.85
C ARG A 65 0.80 7.74 -8.93
N ASN A 66 1.70 8.67 -8.64
CA ASN A 66 2.68 9.20 -9.60
C ASN A 66 4.08 8.60 -9.40
N SER A 67 4.27 7.74 -8.39
CA SER A 67 5.52 7.02 -8.16
C SER A 67 5.63 5.80 -9.08
N ASN A 68 6.75 5.69 -9.78
CA ASN A 68 7.14 4.47 -10.51
C ASN A 68 7.89 3.45 -9.63
N GLY A 69 8.17 3.78 -8.37
CA GLY A 69 8.83 2.88 -7.42
C GLY A 69 7.81 2.00 -6.72
N HIS A 70 7.83 0.70 -7.00
CA HIS A 70 7.14 -0.37 -6.27
C HIS A 70 8.16 -1.35 -5.71
#